data_AF-A0A6B1HJB7-F1
#
_entry.id   AF-A0A6B1HJB7-F1
#
_cell.length_a   1.000
_cell.length_b   1.000
_cell.length_c   1.000
_cell.angle_alpha   90.00
_cell.angle_beta   90.00
_cell.angle_gamma   90.00
#
_symmetry.space_group_name_H-M   'P 1'
#
loop_
_entity.id
_entity.type
_entity.pdbx_description
1 polymer ?
#
loop_
_entity_poly.entity_id
_entity_poly.type
_entity_poly.pdbx_seq_one_letter_code
_entity_poly.pdbx_strand_id
1 'polypeptide(L)'
;MGNNWAGIVGPRPDTEIVGLVDVVSAASAGLAERHGLEVPRFESLADALRSLDVDVVLDTAIPQTRRQIAGAAMEAGCHVLSEKP
;
A
#
# COMPACT_ATOMS: atom_id res chain seq x y z
N MET A 1 0.69 2.56 10.84
CA MET A 1 -0.67 2.04 10.57
C MET A 1 -0.64 0.88 9.57
N GLY A 2 0.23 0.89 8.55
CA GLY A 2 0.37 -0.21 7.56
C GLY A 2 0.39 -1.64 8.11
N ASN A 3 1.19 -1.92 9.16
CA ASN A 3 1.20 -3.26 9.80
C ASN A 3 -0.18 -3.72 10.29
N ASN A 4 -0.98 -2.82 10.87
CA ASN A 4 -2.32 -3.18 11.34
C ASN A 4 -3.24 -3.52 10.16
N TRP A 5 -3.17 -2.71 9.09
CA TRP A 5 -3.94 -2.96 7.87
C TRP A 5 -3.55 -4.28 7.21
N ALA A 6 -2.26 -4.59 7.09
CA ALA A 6 -1.78 -5.87 6.57
C ALA A 6 -2.32 -7.06 7.39
N GLY A 7 -2.39 -6.94 8.71
CA GLY A 7 -3.00 -7.96 9.57
C GLY A 7 -4.53 -8.06 9.45
N ILE A 8 -5.22 -6.98 9.06
CA ILE A 8 -6.68 -6.97 8.85
C ILE A 8 -7.05 -7.55 7.48
N VAL A 9 -6.32 -7.17 6.42
CA VAL A 9 -6.66 -7.59 5.06
C VAL A 9 -6.02 -8.91 4.66
N GLY A 10 -4.77 -9.16 5.05
CA GLY A 10 -4.03 -10.37 4.64
C GLY A 10 -4.77 -11.69 4.89
N PRO A 11 -5.47 -11.90 6.02
CA PRO A 11 -6.21 -13.14 6.28
C PRO A 11 -7.55 -13.26 5.54
N ARG A 12 -8.05 -12.20 4.88
CA ARG A 12 -9.37 -12.23 4.27
C ARG A 12 -9.33 -13.02 2.97
N PRO A 13 -10.35 -13.87 2.69
CA PRO A 13 -10.37 -14.69 1.49
C PRO A 13 -10.69 -13.89 0.20
N ASP A 14 -11.14 -12.65 0.34
CA ASP A 14 -11.57 -11.76 -0.74
C ASP A 14 -10.54 -10.67 -1.08
N THR A 15 -9.33 -10.77 -0.54
CA THR A 15 -8.26 -9.78 -0.78
C THR A 15 -6.90 -10.45 -0.93
N GLU A 16 -6.04 -9.85 -1.74
CA GLU A 16 -4.64 -10.21 -1.88
C GLU A 16 -3.78 -8.95 -1.74
N ILE A 17 -2.75 -9.00 -0.91
CA ILE A 17 -1.75 -7.92 -0.87
C ILE A 17 -0.79 -8.17 -2.02
N VAL A 18 -0.87 -7.35 -3.07
CA VAL A 18 -0.05 -7.52 -4.28
C VAL A 18 1.25 -6.71 -4.27
N GLY A 19 1.39 -5.76 -3.35
CA GLY A 19 2.60 -4.95 -3.22
C GLY A 19 2.62 -4.05 -2.00
N LEU A 20 3.81 -3.57 -1.65
CA LEU A 20 4.04 -2.63 -0.56
C LEU A 20 4.78 -1.40 -1.07
N VAL A 21 4.38 -0.22 -0.60
CA VAL A 21 5.01 1.04 -1.00
C VAL A 21 5.45 1.81 0.23
N ASP A 22 6.75 2.09 0.33
CA ASP A 22 7.29 2.99 1.35
C ASP A 22 8.62 3.58 0.86
N VAL A 23 8.79 4.89 0.98
CA VAL A 23 10.05 5.59 0.64
C VAL A 23 11.22 5.11 1.50
N VAL A 24 10.92 4.54 2.69
CA VAL A 24 11.89 3.88 3.55
C VAL A 24 11.83 2.38 3.27
N SER A 25 12.72 1.89 2.41
CA SER A 25 12.76 0.47 2.00
C SER A 25 12.84 -0.52 3.17
N ALA A 26 13.49 -0.14 4.28
CA ALA A 26 13.53 -0.94 5.50
C ALA A 26 12.15 -1.11 6.17
N ALA A 27 11.25 -0.12 6.06
CA ALA A 27 9.92 -0.18 6.65
C ALA A 27 9.02 -1.17 5.89
N SER A 28 9.03 -1.14 4.56
CA SER A 28 8.31 -2.12 3.74
C SER A 28 8.91 -3.52 3.86
N ALA A 29 10.23 -3.64 4.00
CA ALA A 29 10.90 -4.90 4.32
C ALA A 29 10.43 -5.50 5.65
N GLY A 30 10.42 -4.72 6.72
CA GLY A 30 10.01 -5.19 8.05
C GLY A 30 8.52 -5.57 8.12
N LEU A 31 7.65 -4.86 7.38
CA LEU A 31 6.24 -5.24 7.26
C LEU A 31 6.11 -6.57 6.52
N ALA A 32 6.81 -6.73 5.39
CA ALA A 32 6.79 -7.97 4.61
C ALA A 32 7.24 -9.17 5.46
N GLU A 33 8.38 -9.04 6.15
CA GLU A 33 8.91 -10.09 7.03
C GLU A 33 7.91 -10.46 8.14
N ARG A 34 7.35 -9.44 8.83
CA ARG A 34 6.40 -9.65 9.94
C ARG A 34 5.14 -10.40 9.52
N HIS A 35 4.68 -10.18 8.29
CA HIS A 35 3.45 -10.75 7.77
C HIS A 35 3.69 -11.92 6.81
N GLY A 36 4.95 -12.35 6.60
CA GLY A 36 5.30 -13.42 5.67
C GLY A 36 4.91 -13.12 4.23
N LEU A 37 4.98 -11.85 3.81
CA LEU A 37 4.58 -11.42 2.47
C LEU A 37 5.76 -11.50 1.50
N GLU A 38 5.57 -12.24 0.41
CA GLU A 38 6.53 -12.35 -0.70
C GLU A 38 6.07 -11.52 -1.90
N VAL A 39 5.94 -10.21 -1.69
CA VAL A 39 5.34 -9.27 -2.67
C VAL A 39 6.34 -8.22 -3.12
N PRO A 40 6.22 -7.69 -4.35
CA PRO A 40 7.03 -6.56 -4.81
C PRO A 40 6.93 -5.35 -3.87
N ARG A 41 8.07 -4.69 -3.66
CA ARG A 41 8.19 -3.50 -2.82
C ARG A 41 8.68 -2.34 -3.66
N PHE A 42 8.07 -1.19 -3.49
CA PHE A 42 8.37 0.02 -4.25
C PHE A 42 8.63 1.19 -3.32
N GLU A 43 9.43 2.14 -3.76
CA GLU A 43 9.64 3.41 -3.05
C GLU A 43 8.65 4.49 -3.51
N SER A 44 7.90 4.24 -4.58
CA SER A 44 6.86 5.15 -5.09
C SER A 44 5.59 4.39 -5.50
N LEU A 45 4.44 5.03 -5.28
CA LEU A 45 3.15 4.48 -5.70
C LEU A 45 3.06 4.42 -7.24
N ALA A 46 3.65 5.39 -7.94
CA ALA A 46 3.64 5.41 -9.40
C ALA A 46 4.34 4.19 -10.02
N ASP A 47 5.44 3.72 -9.42
CA ASP A 47 6.12 2.51 -9.89
C ASP A 47 5.29 1.25 -9.61
N ALA A 48 4.64 1.20 -8.45
CA ALA A 48 3.75 0.10 -8.10
C ALA A 48 2.58 -0.01 -9.08
N LEU A 49 1.87 1.10 -9.34
CA LEU A 49 0.71 1.15 -10.24
C LEU A 49 1.06 0.84 -11.72
N ARG A 50 2.31 1.04 -12.12
CA ARG A 50 2.79 0.64 -13.47
C ARG A 50 3.17 -0.83 -13.57
N SER A 51 3.51 -1.45 -12.45
CA SER A 51 4.09 -2.80 -12.41
C SER A 51 3.08 -3.85 -11.95
N LEU A 52 2.00 -3.43 -11.29
CA LEU A 52 1.01 -4.28 -10.66
C LEU A 52 -0.39 -3.94 -11.15
N ASP A 53 -1.28 -4.92 -11.10
CA ASP A 53 -2.72 -4.72 -11.20
C ASP A 53 -3.26 -4.44 -9.79
N VAL A 54 -3.80 -3.24 -9.57
CA VAL A 54 -4.16 -2.75 -8.21
C VAL A 54 -5.59 -2.24 -8.20
N ASP A 55 -6.47 -2.92 -7.46
CA ASP A 55 -7.86 -2.49 -7.28
C ASP A 55 -8.03 -1.43 -6.18
N VAL A 56 -7.28 -1.58 -5.07
CA VAL A 56 -7.43 -0.77 -3.86
C VAL A 56 -6.09 -0.34 -3.30
N VAL A 57 -5.95 0.95 -2.98
CA VAL A 57 -4.80 1.49 -2.25
C VAL A 57 -5.19 1.82 -0.80
N LEU A 58 -4.51 1.18 0.15
CA LEU A 58 -4.60 1.51 1.57
C LEU A 58 -3.53 2.55 1.92
N ASP A 59 -3.89 3.83 1.91
CA ASP A 59 -2.98 4.93 2.20
C ASP A 59 -2.82 5.12 3.71
N THR A 60 -1.66 4.73 4.21
CA THR A 60 -1.26 4.91 5.61
C THR A 60 -0.08 5.86 5.78
N ALA A 61 0.23 6.64 4.73
CA ALA A 61 1.33 7.57 4.73
C ALA A 61 1.04 8.79 5.62
N ILE A 62 2.07 9.61 5.81
CA ILE A 62 1.97 10.84 6.59
C ILE A 62 0.95 11.81 5.97
N PRO A 63 0.29 12.66 6.78
CA PRO A 63 -0.77 13.56 6.28
C PRO A 63 -0.33 14.46 5.10
N GLN A 64 0.93 14.89 5.08
CA GLN A 64 1.46 15.79 4.05
C GLN A 64 1.49 15.16 2.64
N THR A 65 1.63 13.83 2.56
CA THR A 65 1.74 13.11 1.27
C THR A 65 0.42 12.48 0.82
N ARG A 66 -0.55 12.39 1.73
CA ARG A 66 -1.86 11.76 1.51
C ARG A 66 -2.60 12.23 0.28
N ARG A 67 -2.71 13.56 0.11
CA ARG A 67 -3.39 14.15 -1.04
C ARG A 67 -2.80 13.65 -2.36
N GLN A 68 -1.47 13.59 -2.43
CA GLN A 68 -0.76 13.12 -3.62
C GLN A 68 -1.00 11.63 -3.85
N ILE A 69 -0.89 10.81 -2.81
CA ILE A 69 -1.04 9.35 -2.88
C ILE A 69 -2.48 8.98 -3.26
N ALA A 70 -3.45 9.49 -2.52
CA ALA A 70 -4.87 9.24 -2.78
C ALA A 70 -5.29 9.77 -4.17
N GLY A 71 -4.82 10.96 -4.55
CA GLY A 71 -5.07 11.53 -5.87
C GLY A 71 -4.54 10.65 -6.99
N ALA A 72 -3.26 10.26 -6.92
CA ALA A 72 -2.64 9.41 -7.93
C ALA A 72 -3.31 8.02 -8.04
N ALA A 73 -3.69 7.42 -6.91
CA ALA A 73 -4.43 6.15 -6.90
C ALA A 73 -5.80 6.29 -7.57
N MET A 74 -6.57 7.34 -7.23
CA MET A 74 -7.88 7.59 -7.87
C MET A 74 -7.76 7.90 -9.36
N GLU A 75 -6.74 8.66 -9.77
CA GLU A 75 -6.45 8.95 -11.19
C GLU A 75 -6.10 7.67 -11.97
N ALA A 76 -5.47 6.70 -11.30
CA ALA A 76 -5.20 5.37 -11.86
C ALA A 76 -6.42 4.43 -11.85
N GLY A 77 -7.58 4.89 -11.35
CA GLY A 77 -8.81 4.10 -11.29
C GLY A 77 -8.94 3.21 -10.05
N CYS A 78 -8.00 3.27 -9.11
CA CYS A 78 -8.06 2.49 -7.89
C CYS A 78 -9.08 3.07 -6.90
N HIS A 79 -9.68 2.21 -6.10
CA HIS A 79 -10.35 2.63 -4.87
C HIS A 79 -9.31 3.02 -3.81
N VAL A 80 -9.64 3.97 -2.94
CA VAL A 80 -8.70 4.44 -1.92
C VAL A 80 -9.35 4.40 -0.54
N LEU A 81 -8.68 3.73 0.39
CA LEU A 81 -8.94 3.88 1.82
C LEU A 81 -7.74 4.61 2.41
N SER A 82 -7.94 5.86 2.77
CA SER A 82 -6.88 6.70 3.30
C SER A 82 -7.10 6.93 4.79
N GLU A 83 -6.01 6.88 5.55
CA GLU A 83 -6.05 7.25 6.95
C GLU A 83 -6.52 8.71 7.13
N LYS A 84 -7.01 9.03 8.32
CA LYS A 84 -7.34 10.40 8.70
C LYS A 84 -6.12 11.12 9.30
N PRO A 85 -6.02 12.45 9.22
CA PRO A 85 -6.68 13.41 8.31
C PRO A 85 -5.93 13.60 6.99
#